data_AF-V5HK94-F1
#
_entry.id   AF-V5HK94-F1
#
_cell.length_a   1.000
_cell.length_b   1.000
_cell.length_c   1.000
_cell.angle_alpha   90.00
_cell.angle_beta   90.00
_cell.angle_gamma   90.00
#
_symmetry.space_group_name_H-M   'P 1'
#
loop_
_entity.id
_entity.type
_entity.pdbx_description
1 polymer ?
#
loop_
_entity_poly.entity_id
_entity_poly.type
_entity_poly.pdbx_seq_one_letter_code
_entity_poly.pdbx_strand_id
1 'polypeptide(L)'
;CTELVHPVCSDGVADMFYPSSWDQVQETEKCRKTYGVRSDITKGYLFFGGGNLPSDSKVIFSNGDRDPWNVYGIKDPPSDETAVLLIEGAAHHEDLRFSSPNDSDALRTARSVEKNYIRQWIAETSNTSETPPEIPEISQNSTSSRIESGPKYVLATRLSAMALTALR
;
A
#
# COMPACT_ATOMS: atom_id res chain seq x y z
N CYS A 1 1.29 18.67 11.28
CA CYS A 1 2.05 19.46 12.29
C CYS A 1 2.79 18.63 13.33
N THR A 2 2.57 17.32 13.41
CA THR A 2 3.36 16.43 14.28
C THR A 2 3.99 15.33 13.43
N GLU A 3 3.24 14.29 13.06
CA GLU A 3 3.81 13.04 12.55
C GLU A 3 3.46 12.77 11.08
N LEU A 4 2.25 13.14 10.66
CA LEU A 4 1.86 13.14 9.25
C LEU A 4 2.29 14.46 8.61
N VAL A 5 3.45 14.43 7.96
CA VAL A 5 4.06 15.57 7.27
C VAL A 5 4.20 15.20 5.80
N HIS A 6 3.29 15.72 4.97
CA HIS A 6 3.28 15.44 3.53
C HIS A 6 3.84 16.65 2.76
N PRO A 7 5.01 16.51 2.11
CA PRO A 7 5.54 17.57 1.26
C PRO A 7 4.72 17.64 -0.04
N VAL A 8 3.92 18.69 -0.18
CA VAL A 8 3.12 18.94 -1.40
C VAL A 8 3.49 20.32 -1.93
N CYS A 9 3.86 20.38 -3.20
CA CYS A 9 4.23 21.60 -3.90
C CYS A 9 3.62 21.64 -5.30
N SER A 10 3.68 22.81 -5.92
CA SER A 10 3.35 23.03 -7.33
C SER A 10 4.39 23.93 -7.98
N ASP A 11 4.69 23.72 -9.26
CA ASP A 11 5.69 24.48 -10.02
C ASP A 11 5.09 25.29 -11.18
N GLY A 12 3.83 25.03 -11.58
CA GLY A 12 3.18 25.65 -12.73
C GLY A 12 3.81 25.32 -14.08
N VAL A 13 4.65 24.27 -14.14
CA VAL A 13 5.30 23.74 -15.33
C VAL A 13 4.85 22.30 -15.59
N ALA A 14 5.02 21.42 -14.61
CA ALA A 14 4.55 20.03 -14.65
C ALA A 14 3.09 19.89 -14.19
N ASP A 15 2.56 20.94 -13.55
CA ASP A 15 1.18 21.03 -13.09
C ASP A 15 0.50 22.32 -13.59
N MET A 16 -0.82 22.41 -13.39
CA MET A 16 -1.65 23.55 -13.83
C MET A 16 -1.87 24.62 -12.73
N PHE A 17 -1.14 24.55 -11.61
CA PHE A 17 -1.33 25.44 -10.48
C PHE A 17 -0.29 26.56 -10.46
N TYR A 18 -0.53 27.60 -9.66
CA TYR A 18 0.51 28.60 -9.42
C TYR A 18 1.68 27.98 -8.65
N PRO A 19 2.92 28.46 -8.87
CA PRO A 19 4.07 27.99 -8.12
C PRO A 19 3.86 28.17 -6.61
N SER A 20 3.99 27.07 -5.87
CA SER A 20 3.92 27.02 -4.41
C SER A 20 4.97 26.05 -3.91
N SER A 21 6.09 26.58 -3.41
CA SER A 21 7.15 25.75 -2.83
C SER A 21 6.76 25.24 -1.45
N TRP A 22 7.24 24.04 -1.13
CA TRP A 22 7.15 23.48 0.22
C TRP A 22 8.52 23.57 0.90
N ASP A 23 8.54 24.08 2.12
CA ASP A 23 9.75 24.21 2.93
C ASP A 23 9.51 23.66 4.35
N GLN A 24 10.31 22.66 4.73
CA GLN A 24 10.16 21.96 6.00
C GLN A 24 10.35 22.89 7.21
N VAL A 25 11.29 23.83 7.14
CA VAL A 25 11.61 24.73 8.25
C VAL A 25 10.46 25.71 8.47
N GLN A 26 9.94 26.29 7.39
CA GLN A 26 8.79 27.19 7.43
C GLN A 26 7.53 26.49 7.95
N GLU A 27 7.22 25.29 7.45
CA GLU A 27 6.06 24.54 7.94
C GLU A 27 6.23 24.13 9.41
N THR A 28 7.43 23.73 9.84
CA THR A 28 7.71 23.40 11.24
C THR A 28 7.54 24.62 12.15
N GLU A 29 8.03 25.78 11.73
CA GLU A 29 7.92 27.01 12.50
C GLU A 29 6.47 27.52 12.56
N LYS A 30 5.72 27.38 11.47
CA LYS A 30 4.27 27.63 11.44
C LYS A 30 3.55 26.73 12.44
N CYS A 31 3.82 25.43 12.45
CA CYS A 31 3.26 24.50 13.43
C CYS A 31 3.61 24.88 14.87
N ARG A 32 4.85 25.32 15.12
CA ARG A 32 5.30 25.76 16.44
C ARG A 32 4.55 27.00 16.91
N LYS A 33 4.38 28.00 16.04
CA LYS A 33 3.66 29.24 16.36
C LYS A 33 2.18 29.00 16.62
N THR A 34 1.54 28.14 15.82
CA THR A 34 0.10 27.91 15.90
C THR A 34 -0.28 26.96 17.03
N TYR A 35 0.49 25.90 17.25
CA TYR A 35 0.10 24.77 18.12
C TYR A 35 1.12 24.46 19.22
N GLY A 36 2.26 25.16 19.28
CA GLY A 36 3.31 24.88 20.26
C GLY A 36 4.08 23.58 20.02
N VAL A 37 3.87 22.91 18.89
CA VAL A 37 4.52 21.64 18.52
C VAL A 37 5.41 21.80 17.30
N ARG A 38 6.44 20.96 17.20
CA ARG A 38 7.28 20.86 16.00
C ARG A 38 6.91 19.61 15.23
N SER A 39 6.71 19.74 13.91
CA SER A 39 6.56 18.60 13.02
C SER A 39 7.87 17.84 12.89
N ASP A 40 7.76 16.53 12.78
CA ASP A 40 8.86 15.60 12.55
C ASP A 40 8.49 14.70 11.36
N ILE A 41 9.14 14.95 10.24
CA ILE A 41 8.92 14.21 8.99
C ILE A 41 9.41 12.76 9.06
N THR A 42 10.30 12.45 10.00
CA THR A 42 10.91 11.11 10.12
C THR A 42 10.03 10.16 10.92
N LYS A 43 9.16 10.66 11.79
CA LYS A 43 8.35 9.82 12.68
C LYS A 43 7.52 8.79 11.92
N GLY A 44 6.76 9.20 10.91
CA GLY A 44 5.94 8.25 10.15
C GLY A 44 6.78 7.11 9.57
N TYR A 45 7.95 7.42 9.02
CA TYR A 45 8.87 6.41 8.51
C TYR A 45 9.43 5.50 9.60
N LEU A 46 9.90 6.08 10.72
CA LEU A 46 10.50 5.32 11.82
C LEU A 46 9.50 4.41 12.55
N PHE A 47 8.24 4.84 12.67
CA PHE A 47 7.19 4.05 13.32
C PHE A 47 6.61 2.97 12.41
N PHE A 48 6.42 3.26 11.12
CA PHE A 48 5.68 2.38 10.20
C PHE A 48 6.55 1.70 9.13
N GLY A 49 7.88 1.91 9.16
CA GLY A 49 8.84 1.19 8.32
C GLY A 49 8.93 1.64 6.86
N GLY A 50 8.11 2.61 6.42
CA GLY A 50 8.16 3.17 5.07
C GLY A 50 7.96 2.15 3.96
N GLY A 51 7.13 1.12 4.20
CA GLY A 51 6.90 0.02 3.25
C GLY A 51 7.76 -1.22 3.50
N ASN A 52 8.73 -1.16 4.43
CA ASN A 52 9.42 -2.35 4.91
C ASN A 52 8.55 -3.08 5.93
N LEU A 53 7.76 -4.04 5.45
CA LEU A 53 6.88 -4.86 6.26
C LEU A 53 7.50 -6.23 6.55
N PRO A 54 7.14 -6.86 7.70
CA PRO A 54 7.44 -8.28 7.93
C PRO A 54 6.95 -9.16 6.78
N SER A 55 7.71 -10.20 6.46
CA SER A 55 7.44 -11.08 5.29
C SER A 55 6.13 -11.87 5.38
N ASP A 56 5.56 -12.00 6.57
CA ASP A 56 4.30 -12.67 6.88
C ASP A 56 3.11 -11.71 6.95
N SER A 57 3.29 -10.45 6.53
CA SER A 57 2.24 -9.43 6.55
C SER A 57 1.15 -9.73 5.53
N LYS A 58 -0.08 -9.95 6.00
CA LYS A 58 -1.27 -10.16 5.17
C LYS A 58 -1.97 -8.82 4.89
N VAL A 59 -1.47 -8.10 3.89
CA VAL A 59 -1.94 -6.75 3.53
C VAL A 59 -2.18 -6.62 2.03
N ILE A 60 -3.28 -5.95 1.66
CA ILE A 60 -3.58 -5.57 0.28
C ILE A 60 -3.44 -4.05 0.17
N PHE A 61 -2.56 -3.58 -0.72
CA PHE A 61 -2.41 -2.18 -1.09
C PHE A 61 -3.12 -1.92 -2.41
N SER A 62 -4.38 -1.49 -2.36
CA SER A 62 -5.14 -1.07 -3.54
C SER A 62 -4.95 0.43 -3.81
N ASN A 63 -4.76 0.77 -5.08
CA ASN A 63 -4.59 2.14 -5.55
C ASN A 63 -5.34 2.34 -6.86
N GLY A 64 -6.07 3.44 -7.00
CA GLY A 64 -6.60 3.87 -8.30
C GLY A 64 -5.56 4.61 -9.13
N ASP A 65 -5.48 4.37 -10.43
CA ASP A 65 -4.51 5.07 -11.30
C ASP A 65 -4.82 6.58 -11.47
N ARG A 66 -6.08 6.98 -11.31
CA ARG A 66 -6.54 8.38 -11.33
C ARG A 66 -6.46 9.06 -9.97
N ASP A 67 -6.11 8.32 -8.93
CA ASP A 67 -5.93 8.86 -7.60
C ASP A 67 -4.57 9.58 -7.49
N PRO A 68 -4.53 10.91 -7.28
CA PRO A 68 -3.26 11.62 -7.09
C PRO A 68 -2.49 11.14 -5.86
N TRP A 69 -3.14 10.46 -4.90
CA TRP A 69 -2.46 9.86 -3.75
C TRP A 69 -1.71 8.58 -4.08
N ASN A 70 -1.98 7.95 -5.24
CA ASN A 70 -1.39 6.67 -5.56
C ASN A 70 0.14 6.73 -5.57
N VAL A 71 0.75 7.87 -5.94
CA VAL A 71 2.20 8.05 -6.00
C VAL A 71 2.88 7.89 -4.64
N TYR A 72 2.16 8.08 -3.55
CA TYR A 72 2.66 7.85 -2.19
C TYR A 72 2.42 6.41 -1.70
N GLY A 73 1.64 5.61 -2.43
CA GLY A 73 1.32 4.24 -2.08
C GLY A 73 2.46 3.26 -2.39
N ILE A 74 2.38 2.07 -1.80
CA ILE A 74 3.25 0.94 -2.13
C ILE A 74 2.94 0.44 -3.55
N LYS A 75 3.97 0.34 -4.39
CA LYS A 75 3.85 -0.06 -5.81
C LYS A 75 4.30 -1.50 -6.07
N ASP A 76 5.21 -2.01 -5.25
CA ASP A 76 5.74 -3.36 -5.34
C ASP A 76 5.42 -4.12 -4.04
N PRO A 77 4.96 -5.37 -4.11
CA PRO A 77 4.65 -6.14 -2.91
C PRO A 77 5.93 -6.39 -2.09
N PRO A 78 5.99 -5.99 -0.81
CA PRO A 78 7.18 -6.19 0.02
C PRO A 78 7.43 -7.66 0.39
N SER A 79 6.43 -8.53 0.22
CA SER A 79 6.51 -9.97 0.50
C SER A 79 5.51 -10.79 -0.32
N ASP A 80 5.62 -12.11 -0.24
CA ASP A 80 4.74 -13.05 -0.94
C ASP A 80 3.31 -13.10 -0.36
N GLU A 81 3.14 -12.67 0.89
CA GLU A 81 1.84 -12.59 1.57
C GLU A 81 1.13 -11.25 1.34
N THR A 82 1.81 -10.28 0.72
CA THR A 82 1.26 -8.97 0.38
C THR A 82 0.83 -8.88 -1.08
N ALA A 83 -0.28 -8.18 -1.32
CA ALA A 83 -0.77 -7.88 -2.66
C ALA A 83 -0.74 -6.37 -2.91
N VAL A 84 -0.39 -5.96 -4.13
CA VAL A 84 -0.51 -4.58 -4.60
C VAL A 84 -1.39 -4.56 -5.84
N LEU A 85 -2.44 -3.74 -5.83
CA LEU A 85 -3.40 -3.61 -6.91
C LEU A 85 -3.39 -2.17 -7.43
N LEU A 86 -3.05 -1.98 -8.71
CA LEU A 86 -3.28 -0.73 -9.42
C LEU A 86 -4.54 -0.89 -10.28
N ILE A 87 -5.59 -0.16 -9.94
CA ILE A 87 -6.92 -0.30 -10.52
C ILE A 87 -7.10 0.77 -11.60
N GLU A 88 -7.11 0.32 -12.86
CA GLU A 88 -7.26 1.19 -14.02
C GLU A 88 -8.60 1.93 -14.02
N GLY A 89 -8.53 3.24 -14.24
CA GLY A 89 -9.67 4.15 -14.26
C GLY A 89 -10.27 4.48 -12.88
N ALA A 90 -9.79 3.85 -11.80
CA ALA A 90 -10.33 4.07 -10.47
C ALA A 90 -9.74 5.32 -9.81
N ALA A 91 -10.56 5.99 -9.01
CA ALA A 91 -10.16 7.13 -8.19
C ALA A 91 -9.79 6.69 -6.75
N HIS A 92 -9.83 7.63 -5.81
CA HIS A 92 -9.44 7.42 -4.42
C HIS A 92 -10.28 6.31 -3.75
N HIS A 93 -9.61 5.19 -3.42
CA HIS A 93 -10.14 3.99 -2.75
C HIS A 93 -11.54 3.55 -3.25
N GLU A 94 -11.73 3.56 -4.56
CA GLU A 94 -13.03 3.29 -5.18
C GLU A 94 -13.49 1.84 -4.98
N ASP A 95 -12.54 0.92 -4.81
CA ASP A 95 -12.73 -0.48 -4.43
C ASP A 95 -13.56 -0.63 -3.15
N LEU A 96 -13.42 0.28 -2.19
CA LEU A 96 -14.16 0.26 -0.92
C LEU A 96 -15.60 0.82 -1.03
N ARG A 97 -15.98 1.44 -2.14
CA ARG A 97 -17.34 1.96 -2.32
C ARG A 97 -18.35 0.84 -2.55
N PHE A 98 -19.63 1.14 -2.32
CA PHE A 98 -20.72 0.23 -2.67
C PHE A 98 -20.69 -0.10 -4.16
N SER A 99 -21.11 -1.33 -4.49
CA SER A 99 -21.20 -1.77 -5.88
C SER A 99 -22.23 -0.94 -6.66
N SER A 100 -21.88 -0.64 -7.91
CA SER A 100 -22.69 0.09 -8.86
C SER A 100 -22.79 -0.70 -10.17
N PRO A 101 -23.91 -0.61 -10.92
CA PRO A 101 -23.97 -1.10 -12.29
C PRO A 101 -22.88 -0.49 -13.19
N ASN A 102 -22.44 0.74 -12.88
CA ASN A 102 -21.44 1.47 -13.66
C ASN A 102 -19.99 1.16 -13.27
N ASP A 103 -19.74 0.25 -12.32
CA ASP A 103 -18.38 -0.14 -11.94
C ASP A 103 -17.65 -0.71 -13.16
N SER A 104 -16.43 -0.23 -13.41
CA SER A 104 -15.56 -0.74 -14.46
C SER A 104 -15.19 -2.21 -14.22
N ASP A 105 -14.82 -2.91 -15.28
CA ASP A 105 -14.37 -4.31 -15.17
C ASP A 105 -13.09 -4.43 -14.32
N ALA A 106 -12.19 -3.45 -14.41
CA ALA A 106 -10.98 -3.38 -13.57
C ALA A 106 -11.34 -3.30 -12.08
N LEU A 107 -12.29 -2.43 -11.72
CA LEU A 107 -12.76 -2.27 -10.34
C LEU A 107 -13.46 -3.53 -9.81
N ARG A 108 -14.30 -4.16 -10.63
CA ARG A 108 -14.96 -5.44 -10.29
C ARG A 108 -13.93 -6.55 -10.07
N THR A 109 -12.90 -6.59 -10.92
CA THR A 109 -11.81 -7.57 -10.82
C THR A 109 -10.99 -7.37 -9.55
N ALA A 110 -10.59 -6.13 -9.24
CA ALA A 110 -9.86 -5.80 -8.02
C ALA A 110 -10.62 -6.26 -6.76
N ARG A 111 -11.90 -5.92 -6.66
CA ARG A 111 -12.77 -6.36 -5.55
C ARG A 111 -12.90 -7.89 -5.45
N SER A 112 -12.86 -8.59 -6.58
CA SER A 112 -12.88 -10.06 -6.59
C SER A 112 -11.58 -10.62 -6.03
N VAL A 113 -10.44 -10.07 -6.45
CA VAL A 113 -9.11 -10.43 -5.95
C VAL A 113 -8.99 -10.15 -4.45
N GLU A 114 -9.40 -8.97 -3.98
CA GLU A 114 -9.44 -8.60 -2.56
C GLU A 114 -10.25 -9.60 -1.73
N LYS A 115 -11.48 -9.91 -2.17
CA LYS A 115 -12.33 -10.91 -1.50
C LYS A 115 -11.68 -12.29 -1.45
N ASN A 116 -10.93 -12.68 -2.47
CA ASN A 116 -10.26 -13.97 -2.50
C ASN A 116 -9.12 -14.04 -1.49
N TYR A 117 -8.26 -13.02 -1.42
CA TYR A 117 -7.21 -12.93 -0.38
C TYR A 117 -7.81 -12.95 1.03
N ILE A 118 -8.86 -12.15 1.28
CA ILE A 118 -9.52 -12.12 2.59
C ILE A 118 -10.08 -13.49 2.97
N ARG A 119 -10.75 -14.18 2.04
CA ARG A 119 -11.29 -15.54 2.27
C ARG A 119 -10.16 -16.54 2.53
N GLN A 120 -9.08 -16.47 1.77
CA GLN A 120 -7.92 -17.33 1.96
C GLN A 120 -7.33 -17.15 3.35
N TRP A 121 -7.08 -15.92 3.79
CA TRP A 121 -6.51 -15.64 5.11
C TRP A 121 -7.42 -16.07 6.26
N ILE A 122 -8.74 -15.92 6.12
CA ILE A 122 -9.72 -16.44 7.09
C ILE A 122 -9.65 -17.97 7.16
N ALA A 123 -9.56 -18.65 6.01
CA ALA A 123 -9.50 -20.10 5.94
C ALA A 123 -8.18 -20.65 6.52
N GLU A 124 -7.04 -20.02 6.22
CA GLU A 124 -5.73 -20.33 6.81
C GLU A 124 -5.82 -20.26 8.34
N THR A 125 -6.36 -19.17 8.87
CA THR A 125 -6.53 -18.97 10.32
C THR A 125 -7.46 -20.02 10.95
N SER A 126 -8.51 -20.43 10.23
CA SER A 126 -9.48 -21.42 10.72
C SER A 126 -8.93 -22.85 10.67
N ASN A 127 -8.00 -23.14 9.74
CA ASN A 127 -7.32 -24.42 9.62
C ASN A 127 -6.08 -24.51 10.51
N THR A 128 -5.47 -23.38 10.88
CA THR A 128 -4.55 -23.29 12.01
C THR A 128 -5.36 -23.31 13.30
N SER A 129 -5.81 -24.50 13.70
CA SER A 129 -6.07 -24.78 15.11
C SER A 129 -4.73 -24.72 15.87
N GLU A 130 -4.20 -23.52 16.06
CA GLU A 130 -3.20 -23.29 17.09
C GLU A 130 -3.94 -23.39 18.42
N THR A 131 -3.64 -24.45 19.15
CA THR A 131 -3.94 -24.55 20.57
C THR A 131 -3.57 -23.22 21.26
N PRO A 132 -4.43 -22.68 22.14
CA PRO A 132 -4.08 -21.52 22.96
C PRO A 132 -2.68 -21.70 23.56
N PRO A 133 -1.87 -20.63 23.72
CA PRO A 133 -0.50 -20.76 24.21
C PRO A 133 -0.50 -21.51 25.54
N GLU A 134 0.01 -22.74 25.50
CA GLU A 134 0.14 -23.60 26.65
C GLU A 134 1.24 -23.01 27.55
N ILE A 135 0.91 -22.74 28.81
CA ILE A 135 1.89 -22.42 29.85
C ILE A 135 2.82 -23.64 29.94
N PRO A 136 4.14 -23.49 29.78
CA PRO A 136 5.00 -24.65 29.56
C PRO A 136 5.06 -25.55 30.79
N GLU A 137 4.49 -26.76 30.67
CA GLU A 137 5.02 -27.94 31.34
C GLU A 137 6.03 -28.66 30.44
N ILE A 138 7.01 -29.27 31.09
CA ILE A 138 8.26 -29.75 30.54
C ILE A 138 8.05 -30.99 29.64
N SER A 139 8.86 -31.06 28.58
CA SER A 139 9.46 -32.26 27.94
C SER A 139 8.89 -32.83 26.61
N GLN A 140 9.73 -32.64 25.58
CA GLN A 140 10.27 -33.61 24.60
C GLN A 140 9.63 -33.84 23.20
N ASN A 141 10.45 -33.43 22.22
CA ASN A 141 10.77 -34.05 20.92
C ASN A 141 9.80 -34.05 19.72
N SER A 142 10.27 -33.40 18.64
CA SER A 142 10.48 -33.91 17.26
C SER A 142 9.78 -33.18 16.08
N THR A 143 10.63 -32.50 15.29
CA THR A 143 10.79 -32.46 13.81
C THR A 143 9.62 -32.26 12.79
N SER A 144 9.77 -31.16 12.01
CA SER A 144 9.68 -30.98 10.52
C SER A 144 8.34 -31.28 9.80
N SER A 145 7.82 -30.53 8.81
CA SER A 145 8.44 -29.87 7.64
C SER A 145 7.46 -28.90 6.89
N ARG A 146 8.01 -28.15 5.92
CA ARG A 146 7.49 -27.00 5.14
C ARG A 146 6.57 -27.39 3.96
N ILE A 147 5.59 -26.52 3.62
CA ILE A 147 4.79 -26.56 2.37
C ILE A 147 5.02 -25.27 1.56
N GLU A 148 5.32 -25.41 0.27
CA GLU A 148 5.50 -24.32 -0.71
C GLU A 148 4.15 -23.83 -1.29
N SER A 149 4.02 -22.51 -1.49
CA SER A 149 2.84 -21.83 -2.04
C SER A 149 2.94 -21.60 -3.56
N GLY A 150 1.79 -21.71 -4.23
CA GLY A 150 1.61 -21.64 -5.68
C GLY A 150 1.65 -20.23 -6.31
N PRO A 151 1.32 -20.11 -7.61
CA PRO A 151 1.80 -19.03 -8.48
C PRO A 151 1.12 -17.67 -8.22
N LYS A 152 1.98 -16.64 -8.25
CA LYS A 152 1.71 -15.21 -8.01
C LYS A 152 1.01 -14.58 -9.20
N TYR A 153 -0.12 -13.92 -8.98
CA TYR A 153 -0.77 -13.09 -10.00
C TYR A 153 -0.12 -11.70 -10.02
N VAL A 154 0.81 -11.49 -10.94
CA VAL A 154 1.17 -10.15 -11.42
C VAL A 154 0.33 -9.91 -12.67
N LEU A 155 -0.67 -9.04 -12.60
CA LEU A 155 -1.35 -8.57 -13.81
C LEU A 155 -0.37 -7.62 -14.52
N ALA A 156 0.49 -8.20 -15.36
CA ALA A 156 1.41 -7.45 -16.20
C ALA A 156 0.60 -6.66 -17.23
N THR A 157 0.58 -5.34 -17.06
CA THR A 157 0.08 -4.39 -18.05
C THR A 157 0.88 -4.58 -19.34
N ARG A 158 0.19 -4.80 -20.47
CA ARG A 158 0.82 -4.79 -21.79
C ARG A 158 1.34 -3.37 -22.07
N LEU A 159 2.63 -3.13 -21.85
CA LEU A 159 3.30 -1.99 -22.46
C LEU A 159 3.42 -2.26 -23.97
N SER A 160 2.51 -1.64 -24.73
CA SER A 160 2.68 -1.46 -26.17
C SER A 160 3.87 -0.52 -26.36
N ALA A 161 5.03 -1.07 -26.68
CA ALA A 161 6.19 -0.29 -27.10
C ALA A 161 5.91 0.27 -28.50
N MET A 162 5.41 1.51 -28.55
CA MET A 162 5.45 2.34 -29.74
C MET A 162 6.22 3.63 -29.43
N ALA A 163 7.29 3.80 -30.19
CA ALA A 163 8.02 5.04 -30.48
C ALA A 163 8.78 5.72 -29.34
N LEU A 164 10.12 5.62 -29.41
CA LEU A 164 10.93 6.83 -29.63
C LEU A 164 12.25 6.47 -30.32
N THR A 165 12.26 6.67 -31.64
CA THR A 165 13.46 6.97 -32.41
C THR A 165 13.53 8.49 -32.54
N ALA A 166 14.74 9.06 -32.50
CA ALA A 166 15.10 10.49 -32.71
C ALA A 166 15.03 11.33 -31.41
N LEU A 167 16.04 12.06 -30.95
CA LEU A 167 17.25 12.63 -31.57
C LEU A 167 18.43 12.72 -30.57
N ARG A 168 19.61 12.89 -31.17
CA ARG A 168 20.91 13.39 -30.67
C ARG A 168 20.92 14.19 -29.37
#